data_AF-A0A1J5K9Y1-F1
#
_entry.id   AF-A0A1J5K9Y1-F1
#
_cell.length_a   1.000
_cell.length_b   1.000
_cell.length_c   1.000
_cell.angle_alpha   90.00
_cell.angle_beta   90.00
_cell.angle_gamma   90.00
#
_symmetry.space_group_name_H-M   'P 1'
#
loop_
_entity.id
_entity.type
_entity.pdbx_description
1 polymer ?
#
loop_
_entity_poly.entity_id
_entity_poly.type
_entity_poly.pdbx_seq_one_letter_code
_entity_poly.pdbx_strand_id
1 'polypeptide(L)'
;MKFFIYTFLLLLAGITAHSQVEAKTKDGRDVILNNNGTWIYTDSLCNYFTHTKTYTSGKSVTYANNTIKIKGAEGKTGLEVMLMKTSQSVVMNITILDDTIWCVDENTQANITFTNGKKIVLQNMGEDNCEGNFSCFLSDVMGNKKELGKLTKKMIKSISISYAINNSETSVTNTVETIFNTGEAYRVKTIVTCLSQK
;
A
#
# COMPACT_ATOMS: atom_id res chain seq x y z
N MET A 1 -34.77 -17.68 -36.90
CA MET A 1 -34.70 -16.55 -35.94
C MET A 1 -34.72 -16.96 -34.46
N LYS A 2 -35.53 -17.95 -34.03
CA LYS A 2 -35.57 -18.38 -32.61
C LYS A 2 -34.26 -19.02 -32.08
N PHE A 3 -33.49 -19.71 -32.93
CA PHE A 3 -32.23 -20.37 -32.52
C PHE A 3 -31.08 -19.39 -32.20
N PHE A 4 -31.05 -18.22 -32.85
CA PHE A 4 -30.04 -17.19 -32.58
C PHE A 4 -30.25 -16.48 -31.24
N ILE A 5 -31.50 -16.38 -30.76
CA ILE A 5 -31.84 -15.69 -29.50
C ILE A 5 -31.37 -16.51 -28.29
N TYR A 6 -31.47 -17.84 -28.33
CA TYR A 6 -30.98 -18.71 -27.23
C TYR A 6 -29.45 -18.74 -27.12
N THR A 7 -28.75 -18.59 -28.25
CA THR A 7 -27.27 -18.57 -28.27
C THR A 7 -26.72 -17.26 -27.70
N PHE A 8 -27.42 -16.14 -27.91
CA PHE A 8 -27.04 -14.84 -27.34
C PHE A 8 -27.28 -14.76 -25.82
N LEU A 9 -28.33 -15.41 -25.30
CA LEU A 9 -28.61 -15.45 -23.86
C LEU A 9 -27.59 -16.29 -23.06
N LEU A 10 -27.01 -17.34 -23.64
CA LEU A 10 -25.97 -18.16 -23.01
C LEU A 10 -24.61 -17.44 -22.89
N LEU A 11 -24.31 -16.52 -23.81
CA LEU A 11 -23.09 -15.70 -23.78
C LEU A 11 -23.12 -14.62 -22.68
N LEU A 12 -24.31 -14.15 -22.28
CA LEU A 12 -24.47 -13.16 -21.21
C LEU A 12 -24.31 -13.74 -19.79
N ALA A 13 -24.38 -15.06 -19.62
CA ALA A 13 -24.20 -15.73 -18.32
C ALA A 13 -22.74 -16.08 -17.99
N GLY A 14 -21.80 -15.89 -18.93
CA GLY A 14 -20.44 -16.44 -18.83
C GLY A 14 -19.38 -15.59 -18.10
N ILE A 15 -19.71 -14.43 -17.53
CA ILE A 15 -18.67 -13.45 -17.13
C ILE A 15 -18.52 -13.23 -15.61
N THR A 16 -19.22 -13.97 -14.76
CA THR A 16 -18.99 -13.89 -13.30
C THR A 16 -18.06 -15.01 -12.83
N ALA A 17 -16.85 -15.05 -13.36
CA ALA A 17 -15.76 -15.80 -12.73
C ALA A 17 -15.37 -15.05 -11.43
N HIS A 18 -16.08 -15.33 -10.34
CA HIS A 18 -15.67 -14.89 -9.01
C HIS A 18 -14.42 -15.67 -8.63
N SER A 19 -13.26 -15.06 -8.81
CA SER A 19 -12.01 -15.60 -8.26
C SER A 19 -12.15 -15.61 -6.73
N GLN A 20 -12.27 -16.81 -6.16
CA GLN A 20 -12.37 -16.99 -4.72
C GLN A 20 -11.00 -16.69 -4.09
N VAL A 21 -10.92 -15.57 -3.36
CA VAL A 21 -9.70 -15.15 -2.66
C VAL A 21 -9.62 -15.68 -1.22
N GLU A 22 -10.76 -16.14 -0.67
CA GLU A 22 -10.88 -16.64 0.70
C GLU A 22 -11.57 -18.01 0.70
N ALA A 23 -11.04 -18.99 1.43
CA ALA A 23 -11.62 -20.32 1.56
C ALA A 23 -11.45 -20.89 2.97
N LYS A 24 -12.11 -22.01 3.24
CA LYS A 24 -11.91 -22.81 4.46
C LYS A 24 -11.29 -24.16 4.10
N THR A 25 -10.30 -24.59 4.86
CA THR A 25 -9.72 -25.94 4.77
C THR A 25 -10.69 -26.98 5.33
N LYS A 26 -10.41 -28.27 5.08
CA LYS A 26 -11.25 -29.38 5.59
C LYS A 26 -11.37 -29.41 7.11
N ASP A 27 -10.36 -28.92 7.82
CA ASP A 27 -10.30 -28.75 9.27
C ASP A 27 -10.89 -27.41 9.74
N GLY A 28 -11.54 -26.63 8.86
CA GLY A 28 -12.31 -25.44 9.20
C GLY A 28 -11.53 -24.13 9.33
N ARG A 29 -10.21 -24.16 9.06
CA ARG A 29 -9.34 -22.98 9.14
C ARG A 29 -9.46 -22.11 7.90
N ASP A 30 -9.41 -20.79 8.11
CA ASP A 30 -9.51 -19.83 7.01
C ASP A 30 -8.17 -19.71 6.28
N VAL A 31 -8.24 -19.65 4.95
CA VAL A 31 -7.09 -19.49 4.07
C VAL A 31 -7.36 -18.44 2.99
N ILE A 32 -6.28 -17.82 2.52
CA ILE A 32 -6.32 -16.79 1.47
C ILE A 32 -5.42 -17.19 0.30
N LEU A 33 -5.91 -17.01 -0.93
CA LEU A 33 -5.18 -17.32 -2.16
C LEU A 33 -4.19 -16.20 -2.47
N ASN A 34 -2.91 -16.56 -2.59
CA ASN A 34 -1.84 -15.67 -3.02
C ASN A 34 -1.78 -15.51 -4.54
N ASN A 35 -1.11 -14.45 -5.00
CA ASN A 35 -0.80 -14.23 -6.41
C ASN A 35 0.07 -15.33 -7.05
N ASN A 36 0.85 -16.09 -6.26
CA ASN A 36 1.63 -17.23 -6.76
C ASN A 36 0.82 -18.54 -6.82
N GLY A 37 -0.49 -18.49 -6.57
CA GLY A 37 -1.39 -19.64 -6.62
C GLY A 37 -1.40 -20.52 -5.37
N THR A 38 -0.71 -20.14 -4.28
CA THR A 38 -0.72 -20.90 -3.02
C THR A 38 -1.71 -20.32 -2.01
N TRP A 39 -2.19 -21.16 -1.09
CA TRP A 39 -3.06 -20.74 0.02
C TRP A 39 -2.24 -20.50 1.30
N ILE A 40 -2.53 -19.42 2.03
CA ILE A 40 -1.95 -19.13 3.35
C ILE A 40 -3.04 -19.15 4.40
N TYR A 41 -2.79 -19.78 5.55
CA TYR A 41 -3.67 -19.67 6.70
C TYR A 41 -3.73 -18.23 7.24
N THR A 42 -4.93 -17.74 7.53
CA THR A 42 -5.14 -16.39 8.05
C THR A 42 -4.42 -16.14 9.38
N ASP A 43 -4.26 -17.18 10.21
CA ASP A 43 -3.56 -17.15 11.50
C ASP A 43 -2.04 -16.92 11.38
N SER A 44 -1.45 -17.22 10.21
CA SER A 44 -0.01 -17.08 9.93
C SER A 44 0.31 -15.91 9.01
N LEU A 45 -0.73 -15.19 8.56
CA LEU A 45 -0.63 -14.12 7.56
C LEU A 45 0.39 -13.04 7.95
N CYS A 46 0.42 -12.64 9.22
CA CYS A 46 1.37 -11.62 9.68
C CYS A 46 2.83 -12.08 9.70
N ASN A 47 3.09 -13.37 9.93
CA ASN A 47 4.45 -13.92 9.85
C ASN A 47 4.91 -14.04 8.38
N TYR A 48 3.97 -14.24 7.46
CA TYR A 48 4.27 -14.25 6.03
C TYR A 48 4.63 -12.86 5.49
N PHE A 49 3.98 -11.81 5.99
CA PHE A 49 4.16 -10.45 5.50
C PHE A 49 5.15 -9.61 6.29
N THR A 50 5.52 -10.01 7.51
CA THR A 50 6.40 -9.23 8.39
C THR A 50 7.49 -10.06 9.03
N HIS A 51 8.62 -9.42 9.32
CA HIS A 51 9.75 -10.01 10.02
C HIS A 51 10.19 -9.10 11.17
N THR A 52 10.45 -9.68 12.34
CA THR A 52 10.91 -8.94 13.51
C THR A 52 12.39 -9.17 13.71
N LYS A 53 13.17 -8.09 13.72
CA LYS A 53 14.58 -8.08 14.07
C LYS A 53 14.76 -7.51 15.48
N THR A 54 15.37 -8.29 16.35
CA THR A 54 15.78 -7.85 17.69
C THR A 54 17.26 -7.48 17.65
N TYR A 55 17.58 -6.25 18.03
CA TYR A 55 18.95 -5.76 18.10
C TYR A 55 19.60 -6.18 19.42
N THR A 56 20.94 -6.15 19.46
CA THR A 56 21.73 -6.46 20.67
C THR A 56 21.39 -5.54 21.86
N SER A 57 20.83 -4.36 21.59
CA SER A 57 20.32 -3.43 22.60
C SER A 57 18.98 -3.82 23.22
N GLY A 58 18.38 -4.94 22.81
CA GLY A 58 17.05 -5.39 23.23
C GLY A 58 15.90 -4.67 22.52
N LYS A 59 16.19 -3.65 21.68
CA LYS A 59 15.18 -3.00 20.84
C LYS A 59 14.75 -3.96 19.73
N SER A 60 13.45 -4.05 19.49
CA SER A 60 12.88 -4.83 18.39
C SER A 60 12.22 -3.93 17.37
N VAL A 61 12.42 -4.24 16.10
CA VAL A 61 11.78 -3.55 14.98
C VAL A 61 11.16 -4.60 14.08
N THR A 62 9.90 -4.40 13.73
CA THR A 62 9.21 -5.29 12.80
C THR A 62 9.09 -4.62 11.44
N TYR A 63 9.58 -5.28 10.40
CA TYR A 63 9.57 -4.78 9.02
C TYR A 63 8.57 -5.56 8.19
N ALA A 64 8.04 -4.94 7.14
CA ALA A 64 7.48 -5.67 6.03
C ALA A 64 8.57 -6.55 5.38
N ASN A 65 8.24 -7.78 5.00
CA ASN A 65 9.20 -8.71 4.38
C ASN A 65 9.73 -8.21 3.03
N ASN A 66 8.95 -7.38 2.34
CA ASN A 66 9.33 -6.77 1.08
C ASN A 66 8.76 -5.36 1.01
N THR A 67 9.49 -4.45 0.36
CA THR A 67 8.91 -3.19 -0.12
C THR A 67 7.86 -3.48 -1.19
N ILE A 68 6.89 -2.59 -1.31
CA ILE A 68 5.82 -2.70 -2.31
C ILE A 68 6.12 -1.67 -3.38
N LYS A 69 6.59 -2.11 -4.54
CA LYS A 69 6.81 -1.27 -5.71
C LYS A 69 5.54 -1.19 -6.53
N ILE A 70 5.00 0.01 -6.70
CA ILE A 70 3.82 0.31 -7.51
C ILE A 70 4.29 1.02 -8.76
N LYS A 71 3.99 0.44 -9.92
CA LYS A 71 4.35 1.05 -11.21
C LYS A 71 3.44 2.23 -11.51
N GLY A 72 4.00 3.31 -12.05
CA GLY A 72 3.23 4.39 -12.64
C GLY A 72 2.51 3.93 -13.92
N ALA A 73 1.54 4.72 -14.38
CA ALA A 73 0.87 4.48 -15.66
C ALA A 73 1.84 4.69 -16.85
N GLU A 74 1.75 3.84 -17.88
CA GLU A 74 2.36 4.02 -19.22
C GLU A 74 3.69 4.80 -19.27
N GLY A 75 4.71 4.30 -18.56
CA GLY A 75 6.08 4.86 -18.59
C GLY A 75 6.35 6.00 -17.58
N LYS A 76 5.41 6.32 -16.69
CA LYS A 76 5.59 7.32 -15.63
C LYS A 76 6.23 6.74 -14.36
N THR A 77 6.81 7.66 -13.57
CA THR A 77 7.33 7.49 -12.21
C THR A 77 6.43 6.62 -11.33
N GLY A 78 7.02 5.65 -10.64
CA GLY A 78 6.33 4.78 -9.69
C GLY A 78 6.50 5.24 -8.25
N LEU A 79 6.04 4.41 -7.30
CA LEU A 79 6.33 4.57 -5.87
C LEU A 79 6.85 3.26 -5.29
N GLU A 80 7.75 3.35 -4.32
CA GLU A 80 8.08 2.26 -3.41
C GLU A 80 7.52 2.58 -2.03
N VAL A 81 6.71 1.67 -1.48
CA VAL A 81 6.18 1.79 -0.13
C VAL A 81 6.89 0.79 0.78
N MET A 82 7.58 1.30 1.80
CA MET A 82 8.16 0.54 2.88
C MET A 82 7.37 0.77 4.17
N LEU A 83 7.07 -0.32 4.87
CA LEU A 83 6.29 -0.30 6.11
C LEU A 83 7.07 -0.99 7.22
N MET A 84 7.11 -0.37 8.39
CA MET A 84 7.75 -0.95 9.57
C MET A 84 7.05 -0.49 10.85
N LYS A 85 7.30 -1.19 11.96
CA LYS A 85 6.81 -0.89 13.29
C LYS A 85 8.00 -0.67 14.20
N THR A 86 8.08 0.52 14.77
CA THR A 86 8.93 0.84 15.91
C THR A 86 8.19 0.54 17.21
N SER A 87 8.83 0.74 18.36
CA SER A 87 8.16 0.61 19.67
C SER A 87 6.91 1.49 19.78
N GLN A 88 6.87 2.65 19.13
CA GLN A 88 5.81 3.64 19.33
C GLN A 88 4.88 3.85 18.13
N SER A 89 5.30 3.47 16.92
CA SER A 89 4.59 3.85 15.69
C SER A 89 4.75 2.85 14.56
N VAL A 90 3.71 2.74 13.74
CA VAL A 90 3.87 2.23 12.37
C VAL A 90 4.45 3.36 11.55
N VAL A 91 5.50 3.09 10.78
CA VAL A 91 6.15 4.07 9.90
C VAL A 91 5.85 3.66 8.46
N MET A 92 5.36 4.61 7.68
CA MET A 92 5.15 4.48 6.26
C MET A 92 6.15 5.38 5.54
N ASN A 93 7.12 4.76 4.88
CA ASN A 93 8.05 5.46 4.00
C ASN A 93 7.59 5.23 2.56
N ILE A 94 7.55 6.31 1.79
CA ILE A 94 7.18 6.29 0.38
C ILE A 94 8.30 6.97 -0.40
N THR A 95 8.93 6.22 -1.30
CA THR A 95 9.99 6.73 -2.18
C THR A 95 9.45 6.86 -3.59
N ILE A 96 9.69 8.00 -4.22
CA ILE A 96 9.36 8.25 -5.63
C ILE A 96 10.41 7.51 -6.51
N LEU A 97 9.97 6.69 -7.48
CA LEU A 97 10.85 5.82 -8.28
C LEU A 97 10.96 6.27 -9.75
N ASP A 98 12.03 6.96 -10.09
CA ASP A 98 12.40 7.60 -11.38
C ASP A 98 13.80 8.25 -11.20
N ASP A 99 14.40 8.73 -12.28
CA ASP A 99 15.80 9.14 -12.33
C ASP A 99 15.98 10.67 -12.29
N THR A 100 14.87 11.42 -12.19
CA THR A 100 14.87 12.88 -12.06
C THR A 100 15.02 13.34 -10.59
N ILE A 101 15.61 14.51 -10.35
CA ILE A 101 15.81 15.03 -8.99
C ILE A 101 14.48 15.57 -8.44
N TRP A 102 14.03 15.05 -7.30
CA TRP A 102 12.86 15.60 -6.60
C TRP A 102 13.11 15.86 -5.14
N CYS A 103 12.77 17.08 -4.76
CA CYS A 103 12.81 17.50 -3.38
C CYS A 103 11.44 17.35 -2.74
N VAL A 104 11.44 16.69 -1.59
CA VAL A 104 10.33 16.67 -0.65
C VAL A 104 10.80 17.36 0.62
N ASP A 105 9.89 18.09 1.24
CA ASP A 105 10.13 18.90 2.42
C ASP A 105 9.10 18.58 3.52
N GLU A 106 9.21 19.23 4.66
CA GLU A 106 8.23 19.10 5.75
C GLU A 106 6.79 19.46 5.34
N ASN A 107 6.60 20.26 4.29
CA ASN A 107 5.29 20.68 3.77
C ASN A 107 4.69 19.67 2.79
N THR A 108 5.48 18.72 2.31
CA THR A 108 5.07 17.71 1.35
C THR A 108 3.98 16.80 1.92
N GLN A 109 2.93 16.56 1.14
CA GLN A 109 1.78 15.76 1.54
C GLN A 109 1.58 14.55 0.62
N ALA A 110 1.21 13.42 1.23
CA ALA A 110 0.74 12.23 0.55
C ALA A 110 -0.79 12.10 0.68
N ASN A 111 -1.49 12.20 -0.45
CA ASN A 111 -2.92 12.01 -0.56
C ASN A 111 -3.23 10.55 -0.89
N ILE A 112 -3.88 9.83 0.03
CA ILE A 112 -4.28 8.44 -0.17
C ILE A 112 -5.79 8.39 -0.44
N THR A 113 -6.16 7.93 -1.63
CA THR A 113 -7.55 7.68 -2.01
C THR A 113 -7.87 6.20 -1.84
N PHE A 114 -8.92 5.88 -1.09
CA PHE A 114 -9.40 4.51 -0.92
C PHE A 114 -10.33 4.09 -2.07
N THR A 115 -10.51 2.79 -2.23
CA THR A 115 -11.44 2.19 -3.22
C THR A 115 -12.88 2.68 -3.09
N ASN A 116 -13.31 3.11 -1.90
CA ASN A 116 -14.63 3.73 -1.68
C ASN A 116 -14.67 5.25 -1.92
N GLY A 117 -13.62 5.82 -2.55
CA GLY A 117 -13.53 7.24 -2.88
C GLY A 117 -13.18 8.18 -1.71
N LYS A 118 -13.20 7.70 -0.45
CA LYS A 118 -12.76 8.50 0.69
C LYS A 118 -11.25 8.74 0.63
N LYS A 119 -10.80 9.87 1.18
CA LYS A 119 -9.40 10.28 1.17
C LYS A 119 -8.85 10.47 2.58
N ILE A 120 -7.53 10.31 2.72
CA ILE A 120 -6.73 10.84 3.82
C ILE A 120 -5.53 11.59 3.26
N VAL A 121 -5.03 12.52 4.05
CA VAL A 121 -3.80 13.27 3.79
C VAL A 121 -2.82 12.92 4.90
N LEU A 122 -1.60 12.53 4.51
CA LEU A 122 -0.49 12.31 5.43
C LEU A 122 0.53 13.43 5.21
N GLN A 123 1.02 14.00 6.31
CA GLN A 123 2.09 14.99 6.28
C GLN A 123 3.45 14.30 6.32
N ASN A 124 4.42 14.83 5.58
CA ASN A 124 5.80 14.39 5.70
C ASN A 124 6.35 14.76 7.08
N MET A 125 7.05 13.81 7.68
CA MET A 125 7.71 13.93 8.98
C MET A 125 9.19 13.54 8.88
N GLY A 126 9.67 13.28 7.65
CA GLY A 126 11.09 13.11 7.36
C GLY A 126 11.77 14.46 7.14
N GLU A 127 13.10 14.43 7.15
CA GLU A 127 13.93 15.59 6.79
C GLU A 127 13.79 15.94 5.31
N ASP A 128 13.98 17.22 4.99
CA ASP A 128 14.05 17.71 3.62
C ASP A 128 15.13 16.95 2.86
N ASN A 129 14.75 16.39 1.71
CA ASN A 129 15.67 15.60 0.90
C ASN A 129 15.30 15.71 -0.59
N CYS A 130 16.31 15.62 -1.45
CA CYS A 130 16.14 15.60 -2.90
C CYS A 130 16.23 14.18 -3.49
N GLU A 131 15.74 13.22 -2.71
CA GLU A 131 15.70 11.78 -3.06
C GLU A 131 14.25 11.28 -3.18
N GLY A 132 13.25 12.17 -3.06
CA GLY A 132 11.84 11.81 -3.11
C GLY A 132 11.37 10.94 -1.93
N ASN A 133 12.06 10.97 -0.78
CA ASN A 133 11.75 10.14 0.38
C ASN A 133 10.75 10.83 1.32
N PHE A 134 9.50 10.40 1.26
CA PHE A 134 8.45 10.79 2.19
C PHE A 134 8.39 9.81 3.38
N SER A 135 8.27 10.32 4.61
CA SER A 135 8.12 9.50 5.81
C SER A 135 6.96 9.99 6.66
N CYS A 136 6.11 9.09 7.13
CA CYS A 136 5.03 9.42 8.05
C CYS A 136 4.94 8.41 9.19
N PHE A 137 4.89 8.93 10.42
CA PHE A 137 4.69 8.14 11.63
C PHE A 137 3.20 8.08 11.98
N LEU A 138 2.67 6.86 11.96
CA LEU A 138 1.26 6.53 12.22
C LEU A 138 1.13 5.98 13.64
N SER A 139 0.76 6.85 14.58
CA SER A 139 0.50 6.50 15.99
C SER A 139 -0.42 7.51 16.68
N ASP A 140 -0.80 7.23 17.93
CA ASP A 140 -1.53 8.18 18.78
C ASP A 140 -0.67 9.39 19.12
N VAL A 141 0.59 9.15 19.49
CA VAL A 141 1.56 10.18 19.89
C VAL A 141 1.82 11.19 18.76
N MET A 142 1.80 10.71 17.51
CA MET A 142 2.03 11.53 16.33
C MET A 142 0.73 12.12 15.74
N GLY A 143 -0.42 11.93 16.40
CA GLY A 143 -1.71 12.48 15.97
C GLY A 143 -2.41 11.75 14.80
N ASN A 144 -1.76 10.76 14.18
CA ASN A 144 -2.23 10.08 12.96
C ASN A 144 -2.90 8.71 13.22
N LYS A 145 -3.40 8.46 14.43
CA LYS A 145 -4.06 7.18 14.79
C LYS A 145 -5.33 6.92 14.00
N LYS A 146 -6.09 7.96 13.65
CA LYS A 146 -7.32 7.83 12.85
C LYS A 146 -6.99 7.36 11.43
N GLU A 147 -5.89 7.84 10.87
CA GLU A 147 -5.36 7.52 9.55
C GLU A 147 -4.86 6.08 9.54
N LEU A 148 -4.10 5.67 10.56
CA LEU A 148 -3.73 4.27 10.78
C LEU A 148 -4.96 3.37 10.79
N GLY A 149 -5.98 3.72 11.56
CA GLY A 149 -7.22 2.95 11.66
C GLY A 149 -8.02 2.86 10.35
N LYS A 150 -7.84 3.81 9.42
CA LYS A 150 -8.42 3.73 8.07
C LYS A 150 -7.58 2.82 7.17
N LEU A 151 -6.25 2.91 7.25
CA LEU A 151 -5.32 2.10 6.47
C LEU A 151 -5.39 0.59 6.82
N THR A 152 -5.70 0.23 8.07
CA THR A 152 -5.93 -1.17 8.45
C THR A 152 -7.25 -1.73 7.90
N LYS A 153 -8.24 -0.88 7.66
CA LYS A 153 -9.60 -1.31 7.29
C LYS A 153 -9.87 -1.26 5.79
N LYS A 154 -9.23 -0.35 5.07
CA LYS A 154 -9.62 0.01 3.70
C LYS A 154 -8.52 -0.30 2.69
N MET A 155 -8.94 -0.74 1.51
CA MET A 155 -8.07 -0.92 0.35
C MET A 155 -7.77 0.43 -0.30
N ILE A 156 -6.49 0.69 -0.56
CA ILE A 156 -6.01 1.87 -1.28
C ILE A 156 -6.35 1.72 -2.77
N LYS A 157 -6.79 2.81 -3.39
CA LYS A 157 -6.97 2.94 -4.84
C LYS A 157 -5.80 3.68 -5.47
N SER A 158 -5.41 4.83 -4.90
CA SER A 158 -4.26 5.59 -5.36
C SER A 158 -3.54 6.31 -4.23
N ILE A 159 -2.25 6.57 -4.45
CA ILE A 159 -1.45 7.49 -3.65
C ILE A 159 -0.93 8.58 -4.58
N SER A 160 -1.07 9.82 -4.14
CA SER A 160 -0.56 11.00 -4.82
C SER A 160 0.37 11.79 -3.89
N ILE A 161 1.57 12.11 -4.35
CA ILE A 161 2.58 12.86 -3.57
C ILE A 161 3.05 14.04 -4.39
N SER A 162 3.06 15.23 -3.77
CA SER A 162 3.64 16.43 -4.37
C SER A 162 5.16 16.45 -4.17
N TYR A 163 5.90 16.98 -5.14
CA TYR A 163 7.34 17.12 -5.05
C TYR A 163 7.80 18.34 -5.84
N ALA A 164 8.96 18.91 -5.49
CA ALA A 164 9.57 19.99 -6.25
C ALA A 164 10.67 19.43 -7.16
N ILE A 165 10.72 19.87 -8.42
CA ILE A 165 11.90 19.69 -9.27
C ILE A 165 12.72 20.98 -9.12
N ASN A 166 13.91 20.87 -8.49
CA ASN A 166 14.84 21.98 -8.42
C ASN A 166 15.70 22.01 -9.67
N ASN A 167 15.26 22.77 -10.68
CA ASN A 167 16.13 23.19 -11.77
C ASN A 167 16.73 24.55 -11.39
N SER A 168 17.94 24.84 -11.86
CA SER A 168 18.86 25.92 -11.44
C SER A 168 18.28 27.35 -11.35
N GLU A 169 17.05 27.58 -11.82
CA GLU A 169 16.42 28.90 -11.93
C GLU A 169 14.94 28.93 -11.46
N THR A 170 14.27 27.78 -11.26
CA THR A 170 12.86 27.73 -10.80
C THR A 170 12.54 26.43 -10.02
N SER A 171 11.71 26.54 -8.99
CA SER A 171 11.09 25.38 -8.31
C SER A 171 9.67 25.19 -8.83
N VAL A 172 9.43 24.06 -9.50
CA VAL A 172 8.09 23.68 -9.99
C VAL A 172 7.57 22.54 -9.13
N THR A 173 6.46 22.76 -8.45
CA THR A 173 5.73 21.69 -7.74
C THR A 173 5.01 20.82 -8.75
N ASN A 174 5.35 19.54 -8.74
CA ASN A 174 4.75 18.48 -9.53
C ASN A 174 4.05 17.48 -8.59
N THR A 175 3.34 16.53 -9.18
CA THR A 175 2.66 15.48 -8.43
C THR A 175 2.80 14.15 -9.15
N VAL A 176 3.22 13.13 -8.41
CA VAL A 176 3.14 11.75 -8.86
C VAL A 176 1.85 11.15 -8.32
N GLU A 177 1.06 10.50 -9.16
CA GLU A 177 -0.07 9.68 -8.74
C GLU A 177 0.12 8.26 -9.24
N THR A 178 0.04 7.29 -8.34
CA THR A 178 0.09 5.87 -8.66
C THR A 178 -1.21 5.19 -8.29
N ILE A 179 -1.68 4.31 -9.18
CA ILE A 179 -2.91 3.54 -9.01
C ILE A 179 -2.52 2.12 -8.61
N PHE A 180 -3.08 1.67 -7.51
CA PHE A 180 -2.80 0.35 -6.95
C PHE A 180 -3.67 -0.69 -7.64
N ASN A 181 -3.07 -1.80 -8.05
CA ASN A 181 -3.85 -3.00 -8.37
C ASN A 181 -4.35 -3.67 -7.07
N THR A 182 -5.30 -4.60 -7.21
CA THR A 182 -5.91 -5.27 -6.06
C THR A 182 -4.88 -5.99 -5.17
N GLY A 183 -3.85 -6.60 -5.77
CA GLY A 183 -2.80 -7.30 -5.03
C GLY A 183 -1.92 -6.35 -4.21
N GLU A 184 -1.49 -5.22 -4.79
CA GLU A 184 -0.71 -4.19 -4.10
C GLU A 184 -1.49 -3.57 -2.95
N ALA A 185 -2.75 -3.18 -3.21
CA ALA A 185 -3.63 -2.61 -2.20
C ALA A 185 -3.88 -3.59 -1.04
N TYR A 186 -4.04 -4.88 -1.36
CA TYR A 186 -4.23 -5.94 -0.37
C TYR A 186 -2.98 -6.11 0.50
N ARG A 187 -1.80 -6.13 -0.12
CA ARG A 187 -0.52 -6.24 0.59
C ARG A 187 -0.32 -5.08 1.55
N VAL A 188 -0.53 -3.83 1.12
CA VAL A 188 -0.41 -2.66 2.01
C VAL A 188 -1.36 -2.79 3.20
N LYS A 189 -2.66 -3.01 2.95
CA LYS A 189 -3.66 -3.12 4.03
C LYS A 189 -3.27 -4.21 5.03
N THR A 190 -2.90 -5.38 4.53
CA THR A 190 -2.54 -6.54 5.37
C THR A 190 -1.29 -6.26 6.20
N ILE A 191 -0.23 -5.73 5.60
CA ILE A 191 1.00 -5.37 6.31
C ILE A 191 0.72 -4.31 7.39
N VAL A 192 -0.01 -3.23 7.08
CA VAL A 192 -0.35 -2.19 8.06
C VAL A 192 -1.18 -2.79 9.21
N THR A 193 -2.11 -3.69 8.90
CA THR A 193 -2.90 -4.41 9.93
C THR A 193 -1.99 -5.19 10.86
N CYS A 194 -1.09 -6.01 10.31
CA CYS A 194 -0.15 -6.80 11.08
C CYS A 194 0.79 -5.96 11.94
N LEU A 195 1.29 -4.85 11.40
CA LEU A 195 2.18 -3.93 12.12
C LEU A 195 1.43 -3.14 13.22
N SER A 196 0.11 -2.95 13.09
CA SER A 196 -0.70 -2.24 14.09
C SER A 196 -1.12 -3.10 15.30
N GLN A 197 -1.06 -4.42 15.17
CA GLN A 197 -1.46 -5.38 16.20
C GLN A 197 -0.30 -5.82 17.11
N LYS A 198 0.95 -5.56 16.69
CA LYS A 198 2.18 -5.86 17.44
C LYS A 198 2.65 -4.65 18.24
#